data_AF-A0A7V5HK62-F1
#
_entry.id   AF-A0A7V5HK62-F1
#
_cell.length_a   1.000
_cell.length_b   1.000
_cell.length_c   1.000
_cell.angle_alpha   90.00
_cell.angle_beta   90.00
_cell.angle_gamma   90.00
#
_symmetry.space_group_name_H-M   'P 1'
#
loop_
_entity.id
_entity.type
_entity.pdbx_description
1 polymer ?
#
loop_
_entity_poly.entity_id
_entity_poly.type
_entity_poly.pdbx_seq_one_letter_code
_entity_poly.pdbx_strand_id
1 'polypeptide(L)'
;MANSRYNFPPPSPEEIERALAFFLRGFEPKDMVFLDSKGRWRRAPRSFRERAANELFFDLWKEDGAELLLDSCFSALLFLSAKENWSLSKRLALLSLKENRNFSFREGEDVDGPLASWFGQKHRVPAWQVGFLIVLEALLWLVEVETLRLNTKGSWPLWKKEERELQRYFWEVLKRKEQYFM
;
A
#
# COMPACT_ATOMS: atom_id res chain seq x y z
N MET A 1 20.21 -5.08 23.79
CA MET A 1 19.14 -6.05 23.46
C MET A 1 17.81 -5.33 23.56
N ALA A 2 17.30 -4.82 22.43
CA ALA A 2 16.03 -4.10 22.42
C ALA A 2 14.88 -5.11 22.47
N ASN A 3 14.10 -5.08 23.56
CA ASN A 3 12.86 -5.83 23.66
C ASN A 3 11.88 -5.34 22.59
N SER A 4 11.77 -6.07 21.48
CA SER A 4 10.68 -5.94 20.51
C SER A 4 9.37 -6.37 21.20
N ARG A 5 8.75 -5.45 21.96
CA ARG A 5 7.45 -5.68 22.62
C ARG A 5 6.26 -5.57 21.66
N TYR A 6 6.51 -5.23 20.40
CA TYR A 6 5.48 -5.07 19.39
C TYR A 6 5.83 -6.00 18.23
N ASN A 7 5.15 -7.14 18.16
CA ASN A 7 5.18 -8.01 17.00
C ASN A 7 3.80 -7.96 16.38
N PHE A 8 3.71 -7.61 15.10
CA PHE A 8 2.48 -7.75 14.33
C PHE A 8 2.52 -9.13 13.66
N PRO A 9 1.72 -10.11 14.11
CA PRO A 9 1.60 -11.35 13.37
C PRO A 9 0.94 -11.09 12.01
N PRO A 10 1.17 -11.97 11.01
CA PRO A 10 0.42 -11.91 9.77
C PRO A 10 -1.09 -12.04 10.07
N PRO A 11 -1.94 -11.22 9.45
CA PRO A 11 -3.39 -11.34 9.61
C PRO A 11 -3.87 -12.65 8.99
N SER A 12 -4.87 -13.27 9.62
CA SER A 12 -5.61 -14.39 9.04
C SER A 12 -6.46 -13.95 7.83
N PRO A 13 -6.81 -14.87 6.91
CA PRO A 13 -7.73 -14.58 5.82
C PRO A 13 -9.05 -13.95 6.30
N GLU A 14 -9.58 -14.44 7.42
CA GLU A 14 -10.83 -13.94 8.02
C GLU A 14 -10.66 -12.50 8.56
N GLU A 15 -9.48 -12.15 9.08
CA GLU A 15 -9.18 -10.77 9.47
C GLU A 15 -9.06 -9.83 8.26
N ILE A 16 -8.47 -10.30 7.16
CA ILE A 16 -8.40 -9.56 5.90
C ILE A 16 -9.82 -9.32 5.35
N GLU A 17 -10.63 -10.37 5.25
CA GLU A 17 -12.01 -10.28 4.76
C GLU A 17 -12.84 -9.33 5.64
N ARG A 18 -12.76 -9.49 6.96
CA ARG A 18 -13.46 -8.62 7.90
C ARG A 18 -13.05 -7.16 7.77
N ALA A 19 -11.76 -6.87 7.62
CA ALA A 19 -11.26 -5.52 7.44
C ALA A 19 -11.70 -4.92 6.11
N LEU A 20 -11.62 -5.71 5.04
CA LEU A 20 -12.04 -5.29 3.72
C LEU A 20 -13.54 -4.95 3.70
N ALA A 21 -14.39 -5.84 4.22
CA ALA A 21 -15.83 -5.61 4.35
C ALA A 21 -16.13 -4.37 5.20
N PHE A 22 -15.38 -4.14 6.29
CA PHE A 22 -15.52 -2.95 7.12
C PHE A 22 -15.20 -1.66 6.34
N PHE A 23 -14.09 -1.63 5.60
CA PHE A 23 -13.68 -0.44 4.87
C PHE A 23 -14.59 -0.20 3.65
N LEU A 24 -14.96 -1.23 2.89
CA LEU A 24 -15.86 -1.12 1.75
C LEU A 24 -17.23 -0.53 2.12
N ARG A 25 -17.77 -0.84 3.31
CA ARG A 25 -19.02 -0.22 3.80
C ARG A 25 -18.92 1.31 3.96
N GLY A 26 -17.72 1.83 4.19
CA GLY A 26 -17.46 3.26 4.31
C GLY A 26 -16.99 3.92 3.02
N PHE A 27 -16.90 3.19 1.92
CA PHE A 27 -16.44 3.72 0.64
C PHE A 27 -17.58 4.45 -0.09
N GLU A 28 -17.30 5.67 -0.55
CA GLU A 28 -18.24 6.51 -1.29
C GLU A 28 -17.82 6.57 -2.77
N PRO A 29 -18.37 5.72 -3.67
CA PRO A 29 -17.90 5.59 -5.06
C PRO A 29 -18.16 6.83 -5.93
N LYS A 30 -19.04 7.74 -5.48
CA LYS A 30 -19.35 9.00 -6.17
C LYS A 30 -18.35 10.11 -5.83
N ASP A 31 -17.55 9.93 -4.78
CA ASP A 31 -16.57 10.89 -4.32
C ASP A 31 -15.15 10.35 -4.58
N MET A 32 -14.21 11.23 -4.89
CA MET A 32 -12.79 10.88 -4.97
C MET A 32 -12.24 10.72 -3.55
N VAL A 33 -12.39 9.52 -2.98
CA VAL A 33 -11.97 9.17 -1.60
C VAL A 33 -10.88 8.11 -1.57
N PHE A 34 -10.00 8.16 -0.59
CA PHE A 34 -8.95 7.16 -0.40
C PHE A 34 -8.82 6.77 1.08
N LEU A 35 -8.43 5.52 1.32
CA LEU A 35 -8.12 5.04 2.67
C LEU A 35 -6.69 5.45 3.03
N ASP A 36 -6.53 6.36 4.00
CA ASP A 36 -5.21 6.76 4.48
C ASP A 36 -4.51 5.60 5.21
N SER A 37 -3.20 5.75 5.44
CA SER A 37 -2.37 4.74 6.11
C SER A 37 -2.73 4.46 7.57
N LYS A 38 -3.78 5.10 8.10
CA LYS A 38 -4.32 4.91 9.44
C LYS A 38 -5.75 4.35 9.40
N GLY A 39 -6.22 3.93 8.23
CA GLY A 39 -7.56 3.38 8.07
C GLY A 39 -8.66 4.44 8.13
N ARG A 40 -8.39 5.68 7.73
CA ARG A 40 -9.41 6.73 7.66
C ARG A 40 -9.66 7.14 6.22
N TRP A 41 -10.94 7.26 5.87
CA TRP A 41 -11.37 7.82 4.60
C TRP A 41 -11.05 9.32 4.55
N ARG A 42 -10.36 9.71 3.48
CA ARG A 42 -10.05 11.11 3.16
C ARG A 42 -10.46 11.42 1.74
N ARG A 43 -10.64 12.70 1.44
CA ARG A 43 -11.06 13.21 0.13
C ARG A 43 -9.88 13.83 -0.61
N ALA A 44 -10.03 13.95 -1.93
CA ALA A 44 -9.11 14.63 -2.83
C ALA A 44 -7.69 14.00 -2.85
N PRO A 45 -7.55 12.79 -3.42
CA PRO A 45 -6.25 12.13 -3.56
C PRO A 45 -5.28 12.97 -4.39
N ARG A 46 -4.09 13.23 -3.83
CA ARG A 46 -3.03 14.06 -4.42
C ARG A 46 -1.84 13.24 -4.89
N SER A 47 -1.46 12.20 -4.15
CA SER A 47 -0.33 11.34 -4.50
C SER A 47 -0.76 10.14 -5.35
N PHE A 48 0.23 9.49 -5.98
CA PHE A 48 -0.01 8.25 -6.71
C PHE A 48 -0.61 7.17 -5.80
N ARG A 49 -0.03 6.95 -4.61
CA ARG A 49 -0.53 6.00 -3.60
C ARG A 49 -1.98 6.27 -3.19
N GLU A 50 -2.38 7.53 -3.06
CA GLU A 50 -3.76 7.89 -2.72
C GLU A 50 -4.74 7.60 -3.85
N ARG A 51 -4.34 7.85 -5.11
CA ARG A 51 -5.15 7.51 -6.29
C ARG A 51 -5.25 6.00 -6.48
N ALA A 52 -4.14 5.27 -6.36
CA ALA A 52 -4.12 3.81 -6.41
C ALA A 52 -5.03 3.19 -5.34
N ALA A 53 -5.05 3.77 -4.13
CA ALA A 53 -5.98 3.32 -3.09
C ALA A 53 -7.45 3.61 -3.46
N ASN A 54 -7.77 4.76 -4.05
CA ASN A 54 -9.12 5.05 -4.51
C ASN A 54 -9.58 4.04 -5.58
N GLU A 55 -8.77 3.84 -6.62
CA GLU A 55 -9.07 2.91 -7.72
C GLU A 55 -9.22 1.47 -7.21
N LEU A 56 -8.30 1.00 -6.35
CA LEU A 56 -8.39 -0.33 -5.76
C LEU A 56 -9.72 -0.56 -5.02
N PHE A 57 -10.16 0.40 -4.21
CA PHE A 57 -11.43 0.28 -3.49
C PHE A 57 -12.64 0.47 -4.40
N PHE A 58 -12.52 1.22 -5.49
CA PHE A 58 -13.55 1.33 -6.50
C PHE A 58 -13.78 0.00 -7.23
N ASP A 59 -12.71 -0.67 -7.65
CA ASP A 59 -12.76 -1.98 -8.31
C ASP A 59 -13.39 -3.03 -7.37
N LEU A 60 -12.87 -3.12 -6.13
CA LEU A 60 -13.40 -4.03 -5.10
C LEU A 60 -14.86 -3.75 -4.73
N TRP A 61 -15.32 -2.50 -4.80
CA TRP A 61 -16.71 -2.13 -4.57
C TRP A 61 -17.60 -2.52 -5.76
N LYS A 62 -17.13 -2.31 -6.99
CA LYS A 62 -17.87 -2.57 -8.22
C LYS A 62 -18.15 -4.06 -8.43
N GLU A 63 -17.26 -4.93 -7.96
CA GLU A 63 -17.40 -6.40 -8.02
C GLU A 63 -18.49 -6.95 -7.06
N ASP A 64 -19.26 -6.08 -6.41
CA ASP A 64 -20.47 -6.36 -5.62
C ASP A 64 -20.31 -7.41 -4.51
N GLY A 65 -19.09 -7.54 -3.97
CA GLY A 65 -18.76 -8.32 -2.76
C GLY A 65 -18.99 -9.83 -2.82
N ALA A 66 -19.74 -10.34 -3.80
CA ALA A 66 -20.20 -11.72 -3.87
C ALA A 66 -19.18 -12.66 -4.54
N GLU A 67 -18.26 -12.13 -5.36
CA GLU A 67 -17.18 -12.88 -6.00
C GLU A 67 -15.77 -12.49 -5.51
N LEU A 68 -15.66 -11.79 -4.38
CA LEU A 68 -14.40 -11.38 -3.72
C LEU A 68 -13.40 -12.53 -3.51
N LEU A 69 -13.87 -13.78 -3.51
CA LEU A 69 -13.06 -14.99 -3.33
C LEU A 69 -12.35 -15.47 -4.61
N LEU A 70 -12.68 -14.93 -5.80
CA LEU A 70 -12.02 -15.26 -7.07
C LEU A 70 -11.20 -14.10 -7.65
N ASP A 71 -11.26 -12.91 -7.05
CA ASP A 71 -10.63 -11.71 -7.59
C ASP A 71 -9.14 -11.54 -7.26
N SER A 72 -8.40 -11.14 -8.29
CA SER A 72 -6.94 -10.93 -8.29
C SER A 72 -6.43 -10.04 -7.14
N CYS A 73 -7.22 -9.04 -6.73
CA CYS A 73 -6.87 -8.13 -5.63
C CYS A 73 -6.92 -8.83 -4.26
N PHE A 74 -7.94 -9.63 -3.97
CA PHE A 74 -8.01 -10.39 -2.73
C PHE A 74 -6.90 -11.43 -2.66
N SER A 75 -6.63 -12.10 -3.78
CA SER A 75 -5.50 -13.04 -3.90
C SER A 75 -4.16 -12.37 -3.59
N ALA A 76 -3.94 -11.12 -4.06
CA ALA A 76 -2.73 -10.37 -3.75
C ALA A 76 -2.63 -9.99 -2.26
N LEU A 77 -3.75 -9.59 -1.62
CA LEU A 77 -3.79 -9.35 -0.18
C LEU A 77 -3.46 -10.63 0.60
N LEU A 78 -4.04 -11.77 0.21
CA LEU A 78 -3.77 -13.06 0.84
C LEU A 78 -2.30 -13.49 0.67
N PHE A 79 -1.75 -13.34 -0.53
CA PHE A 79 -0.33 -13.62 -0.79
C PHE A 79 0.58 -12.81 0.14
N LEU A 80 0.31 -11.52 0.31
CA LEU A 80 1.07 -10.65 1.20
C LEU A 80 0.84 -10.94 2.70
N SER A 81 -0.30 -11.52 3.07
CA SER A 81 -0.54 -11.99 4.44
C SER A 81 0.06 -13.35 4.77
N ALA A 82 0.55 -14.10 3.77
CA ALA A 82 1.15 -15.42 4.00
C ALA A 82 2.38 -15.33 4.91
N LYS A 83 2.59 -16.33 5.78
CA LYS A 83 3.65 -16.31 6.81
C LYS A 83 5.04 -16.14 6.20
N GLU A 84 5.29 -16.81 5.08
CA GLU A 84 6.52 -16.76 4.30
C GLU A 84 6.80 -15.38 3.68
N ASN A 85 5.73 -14.62 3.35
CA ASN A 85 5.83 -13.30 2.73
C ASN A 85 5.72 -12.17 3.75
N TRP A 86 5.38 -12.46 5.01
CA TRP A 86 5.03 -11.45 5.97
C TRP A 86 6.17 -10.46 6.27
N SER A 87 7.41 -10.95 6.34
CA SER A 87 8.59 -10.08 6.49
C SER A 87 8.74 -9.10 5.32
N LEU A 88 8.51 -9.59 4.10
CA LEU A 88 8.51 -8.76 2.89
C LEU A 88 7.37 -7.73 2.95
N SER A 89 6.16 -8.13 3.30
CA SER A 89 5.00 -7.23 3.41
C SER A 89 5.25 -6.09 4.40
N LYS A 90 5.80 -6.40 5.58
CA LYS A 90 6.21 -5.37 6.56
C LYS A 90 7.24 -4.40 5.97
N ARG A 91 8.23 -4.91 5.24
CA ARG A 91 9.26 -4.07 4.60
C ARG A 91 8.68 -3.17 3.51
N LEU A 92 7.82 -3.71 2.65
CA LEU A 92 7.15 -2.94 1.59
C LEU A 92 6.23 -1.87 2.17
N ALA A 93 5.45 -2.21 3.20
CA ALA A 93 4.63 -1.25 3.92
C ALA A 93 5.47 -0.12 4.51
N LEU A 94 6.60 -0.45 5.12
CA LEU A 94 7.52 0.56 5.66
C LEU A 94 8.03 1.50 4.57
N LEU A 95 8.38 0.97 3.39
CA LEU A 95 8.82 1.77 2.24
C LEU A 95 7.72 2.73 1.75
N SER A 96 6.48 2.23 1.66
CA SER A 96 5.31 3.08 1.37
C SER A 96 5.18 4.22 2.39
N LEU A 97 5.29 3.90 3.68
CA LEU A 97 5.15 4.88 4.75
C LEU A 97 6.30 5.90 4.80
N LYS A 98 7.52 5.55 4.35
CA LYS A 98 8.68 6.47 4.29
C LYS A 98 8.44 7.67 3.40
N GLU A 99 7.51 7.58 2.46
CA GLU A 99 7.11 8.74 1.63
C GLU A 99 6.25 9.75 2.41
N ASN A 100 5.70 9.34 3.55
CA ASN A 100 5.03 10.23 4.47
C ASN A 100 6.05 11.02 5.29
N ARG A 101 6.02 12.36 5.18
CA ARG A 101 6.95 13.26 5.89
C ARG A 101 7.02 13.07 7.40
N ASN A 102 5.98 12.49 8.00
CA ASN A 102 5.88 12.26 9.44
C ASN A 102 6.37 10.87 9.87
N PHE A 103 6.83 10.04 8.94
CA PHE A 103 7.37 8.71 9.23
C PHE A 103 8.91 8.76 9.25
N SER A 104 9.50 8.20 10.30
CA SER A 104 10.96 8.12 10.46
C SER A 104 11.41 6.68 10.56
N PHE A 105 12.35 6.28 9.70
CA PHE A 105 12.99 4.97 9.72
C PHE A 105 14.46 5.11 9.29
N ARG A 106 15.36 4.42 9.98
CA ARG A 106 16.77 4.32 9.56
C ARG A 106 17.04 2.93 9.00
N GLU A 107 17.84 2.87 7.93
CA GLU A 107 18.26 1.60 7.33
C GLU A 107 19.04 0.77 8.37
N GLY A 108 18.68 -0.52 8.47
CA GLY A 108 19.23 -1.45 9.46
C GLY A 108 18.45 -1.54 10.78
N GLU A 109 17.42 -0.71 11.00
CA GLU A 109 16.50 -0.87 12.12
C GLU A 109 15.54 -2.05 11.88
N ASP A 110 15.12 -2.69 12.98
CA ASP A 110 14.03 -3.66 12.96
C ASP A 110 12.73 -3.01 12.43
N VAL A 111 12.01 -3.72 11.57
CA VAL A 111 10.83 -3.19 10.86
C VAL A 111 9.64 -3.02 11.81
N ASP A 112 9.56 -3.84 12.86
CA ASP A 112 8.41 -3.86 13.76
C ASP A 112 8.32 -2.61 14.64
N GLY A 113 9.45 -2.08 15.12
CA GLY A 113 9.50 -0.85 15.93
C GLY A 113 8.87 0.38 15.26
N PRO A 114 9.32 0.77 14.05
CA PRO A 114 8.74 1.88 13.27
C PRO A 114 7.26 1.68 12.93
N LEU A 115 6.86 0.47 12.51
CA LEU A 115 5.45 0.16 12.25
C LEU A 115 4.62 0.29 13.54
N ALA A 116 5.14 -0.16 14.68
CA ALA A 116 4.46 -0.06 15.96
C ALA A 116 4.30 1.39 16.42
N SER A 117 5.36 2.19 16.26
CA SER A 117 5.31 3.62 16.50
C SER A 117 4.28 4.30 15.60
N TRP A 118 4.22 3.92 14.33
CA TRP A 118 3.22 4.45 13.41
C TRP A 118 1.81 4.06 13.88
N PHE A 119 1.44 2.79 13.86
CA PHE A 119 0.06 2.37 14.14
C PHE A 119 -0.38 2.59 15.60
N GLY A 120 0.56 2.78 16.52
CA GLY A 120 0.30 3.07 17.94
C GLY A 120 0.09 4.55 18.31
N GLN A 121 0.43 5.52 17.44
CA GLN A 121 0.39 6.95 17.77
C GLN A 121 -0.98 7.64 17.55
N LYS A 122 -1.31 8.60 18.44
CA LYS A 122 -2.29 9.72 18.40
C LYS A 122 -3.77 9.39 18.10
N HIS A 123 -4.06 8.40 17.27
CA HIS A 123 -5.38 7.83 17.01
C HIS A 123 -5.21 6.32 16.85
N ARG A 124 -5.51 5.58 17.91
CA ARG A 124 -5.22 4.15 18.01
C ARG A 124 -6.00 3.40 16.93
N VAL A 125 -5.28 2.87 15.95
CA VAL A 125 -5.86 1.94 14.97
C VAL A 125 -6.28 0.67 15.74
N PRO A 126 -7.50 0.15 15.55
CA PRO A 126 -7.91 -1.11 16.13
C PRO A 126 -6.93 -2.22 15.77
N ALA A 127 -6.48 -3.01 16.74
CA ALA A 127 -5.42 -4.01 16.54
C ALA A 127 -5.72 -4.97 15.38
N TRP A 128 -6.99 -5.41 15.26
CA TRP A 128 -7.47 -6.31 14.22
C TRP A 128 -7.39 -5.71 12.79
N GLN A 129 -7.25 -4.39 12.64
CA GLN A 129 -7.09 -3.73 11.35
C GLN A 129 -5.61 -3.52 10.96
N VAL A 130 -4.69 -3.58 11.92
CA VAL A 130 -3.28 -3.22 11.67
C VAL A 130 -2.64 -4.13 10.64
N GLY A 131 -2.87 -5.45 10.75
CA GLY A 131 -2.36 -6.43 9.78
C GLY A 131 -2.85 -6.13 8.36
N PHE A 132 -4.15 -5.87 8.20
CA PHE A 132 -4.73 -5.47 6.91
C PHE A 132 -4.09 -4.19 6.37
N LEU A 133 -3.93 -3.15 7.20
CA LEU A 133 -3.34 -1.88 6.73
C LEU A 133 -1.87 -2.05 6.32
N ILE A 134 -1.09 -2.91 7.00
CA ILE A 134 0.26 -3.26 6.56
C ILE A 134 0.23 -3.92 5.17
N VAL A 135 -0.64 -4.92 4.99
CA VAL A 135 -0.80 -5.60 3.70
C VAL A 135 -1.23 -4.63 2.61
N LEU A 136 -2.16 -3.72 2.90
CA LEU A 136 -2.62 -2.70 1.96
C LEU A 136 -1.49 -1.74 1.56
N GLU A 137 -0.69 -1.25 2.51
CA GLU A 137 0.47 -0.40 2.19
C GLU A 137 1.50 -1.14 1.33
N ALA A 138 1.72 -2.43 1.60
CA ALA A 138 2.60 -3.25 0.78
C ALA A 138 2.06 -3.41 -0.66
N LEU A 139 0.76 -3.68 -0.81
CA LEU A 139 0.12 -3.79 -2.11
C LEU A 139 0.19 -2.47 -2.89
N LEU A 140 -0.12 -1.34 -2.26
CA LEU A 140 -0.06 -0.03 -2.90
C LEU A 140 1.35 0.33 -3.37
N TRP A 141 2.38 -0.05 -2.61
CA TRP A 141 3.76 0.09 -3.05
C TRP A 141 4.05 -0.73 -4.31
N LEU A 142 3.62 -1.99 -4.35
CA LEU A 142 3.81 -2.86 -5.52
C LEU A 142 3.08 -2.31 -6.75
N VAL A 143 1.82 -1.88 -6.60
CA VAL A 143 1.03 -1.27 -7.68
C VAL A 143 1.74 -0.04 -8.23
N GLU A 144 2.30 0.81 -7.37
CA GLU A 144 3.06 1.97 -7.81
C GLU A 144 4.33 1.59 -8.58
N VAL A 145 5.12 0.65 -8.06
CA VAL A 145 6.34 0.19 -8.74
C VAL A 145 6.01 -0.42 -10.10
N GLU A 146 5.00 -1.28 -10.20
CA GLU A 146 4.60 -1.90 -11.46
C GLU A 146 4.02 -0.86 -12.44
N THR A 147 3.28 0.12 -11.96
CA THR A 147 2.78 1.20 -12.82
C THR A 147 3.93 2.06 -13.35
N LEU A 148 4.94 2.35 -12.53
CA LEU A 148 6.16 3.03 -12.98
C LEU A 148 6.93 2.19 -14.01
N ARG A 149 7.03 0.87 -13.80
CA ARG A 149 7.64 -0.06 -14.79
C ARG A 149 6.90 -0.05 -16.12
N LEU A 150 5.57 -0.07 -16.11
CA LEU A 150 4.77 -0.01 -17.33
C LEU A 150 4.94 1.33 -18.05
N ASN A 151 4.89 2.45 -17.32
CA ASN A 151 5.02 3.79 -17.89
C ASN A 151 6.44 4.11 -18.41
N THR A 152 7.44 3.35 -17.96
CA THR A 152 8.83 3.49 -18.42
C THR A 152 9.18 2.54 -19.57
N LYS A 153 8.31 1.57 -19.87
CA LYS A 153 8.44 0.69 -21.04
C LYS A 153 7.91 1.39 -22.30
N GLY A 154 8.64 1.26 -23.40
CA GLY A 154 8.29 1.83 -24.71
C GLY A 154 9.07 3.11 -25.03
N SER A 155 9.14 3.43 -26.32
CA SER A 155 9.81 4.62 -26.83
C SER A 155 8.81 5.58 -27.47
N TRP A 156 8.83 6.83 -27.01
CA TRP A 156 8.07 7.89 -27.66
C TRP A 156 8.84 8.49 -28.84
N PRO A 157 8.17 8.82 -29.96
CA PRO A 157 8.79 9.51 -31.08
C PRO A 157 9.45 10.84 -30.69
N LEU A 158 10.43 11.30 -31.47
CA LEU A 158 11.21 12.50 -31.14
C LEU A 158 10.39 13.79 -31.05
N TRP A 159 9.21 13.86 -31.68
CA TRP A 159 8.33 15.03 -31.62
C TRP A 159 7.47 15.08 -30.35
N LYS A 160 7.43 14.01 -29.56
CA LYS A 160 6.71 13.90 -28.28
C LYS A 160 7.62 14.26 -27.11
N LYS A 161 7.99 15.55 -27.02
CA LYS A 161 8.98 16.02 -26.03
C LYS A 161 8.48 15.90 -24.59
N GLU A 162 7.27 16.36 -24.32
CA GLU A 162 6.68 16.39 -22.97
C GLU A 162 6.49 14.97 -22.41
N GLU A 163 6.01 14.04 -23.23
CA GLU A 163 5.82 12.64 -22.83
C GLU A 163 7.16 11.95 -22.52
N ARG A 164 8.24 12.30 -23.22
CA ARG A 164 9.59 11.80 -22.91
C ARG A 164 10.15 12.38 -21.61
N GLU A 165 9.86 13.65 -21.30
CA GLU A 165 10.26 14.27 -20.03
C GLU A 165 9.53 13.61 -18.86
N LEU A 166 8.21 13.38 -18.98
CA LEU A 166 7.42 12.63 -18.01
C LEU A 166 7.91 11.18 -17.85
N GLN A 167 8.20 10.50 -18.95
CA GLN A 167 8.74 9.14 -18.92
C GLN A 167 10.11 9.08 -18.22
N ARG A 168 10.99 10.06 -18.46
CA ARG A 168 12.28 10.18 -17.75
C ARG A 168 12.08 10.38 -16.26
N TYR A 169 11.15 11.25 -15.86
CA TYR A 169 10.80 11.44 -14.46
C TYR A 169 10.34 10.13 -13.80
N PHE A 170 9.46 9.37 -14.45
CA PHE A 170 9.03 8.06 -13.94
C PHE A 170 10.18 7.06 -13.82
N TRP A 171 11.12 7.07 -14.76
CA TRP A 171 12.30 6.21 -14.71
C TRP A 171 13.23 6.57 -13.53
N GLU A 172 13.42 7.85 -13.24
CA GLU A 172 14.20 8.30 -12.07
C GLU A 172 13.52 7.95 -10.74
N VAL A 173 12.18 8.03 -10.68
CA VAL A 173 11.41 7.57 -9.50
C VAL A 173 11.54 6.04 -9.37
N LEU A 174 11.38 5.29 -10.46
CA LEU A 174 11.49 3.83 -10.47
C LEU A 174 12.87 3.38 -9.97
N LYS A 175 13.96 3.96 -10.51
CA LYS A 175 15.32 3.63 -10.08
C LYS A 175 15.54 3.82 -8.59
N ARG A 176 15.00 4.90 -8.00
CA ARG A 176 15.07 5.14 -6.55
C ARG A 176 14.28 4.11 -5.75
N LYS A 177 13.15 3.63 -6.27
CA LYS A 177 12.35 2.58 -5.60
C LYS A 177 12.98 1.19 -5.76
N GLU A 178 13.59 0.89 -6.91
CA GLU A 178 14.23 -0.42 -7.17
C GLU A 178 15.49 -0.66 -6.35
N GLN A 179 16.17 0.40 -5.90
CA GLN A 179 17.28 0.29 -4.94
C GLN A 179 16.92 -0.45 -3.65
N TYR A 180 15.63 -0.50 -3.28
CA TYR A 180 15.18 -1.21 -2.07
C TYR A 180 14.95 -2.71 -2.26
N PHE A 181 14.99 -3.21 -3.51
CA PHE A 181 14.87 -4.63 -3.86
C PHE A 181 16.22 -5.33 -4.10
N MET A 182 17.31 -4.55 -4.25
CA MET A 182 18.69 -5.04 -4.33
C MET A 182 19.32 -5.18 -2.95
#